data_AF-A0A962U309-F1
#
_entry.id   AF-A0A962U309-F1
#
_cell.length_a   1.000
_cell.length_b   1.000
_cell.length_c   1.000
_cell.angle_alpha   90.00
_cell.angle_beta   90.00
_cell.angle_gamma   90.00
#
_symmetry.space_group_name_H-M   'P 1'
#
loop_
_entity.id
_entity.type
_entity.pdbx_description
1 polymer ?
#
loop_
_entity_poly.entity_id
_entity_poly.type
_entity_poly.pdbx_seq_one_letter_code
_entity_poly.pdbx_strand_id
1 'polypeptide(L)'
;MLRILRRFTLLVVALLIPLYAVSLTETLEVPPAWRAIAVGDSHDQVRARLRESGLQDSQCEWLGTRQRARCTLVGHHHASGIEIGFEGAGSSARVAEVRIREPIYTGPFHLHARLRSGMR
;
A
#
# COMPACT_ATOMS: atom_id res chain seq x y z
N MET A 1 -29.22 -23.47 -28.02
CA MET A 1 -27.96 -22.79 -27.60
C MET A 1 -28.18 -21.46 -26.88
N LEU A 2 -28.88 -20.47 -27.46
CA LEU A 2 -29.02 -19.12 -26.86
C LEU A 2 -29.57 -19.10 -25.41
N ARG A 3 -30.55 -19.95 -25.08
CA ARG A 3 -31.12 -20.04 -23.73
C ARG A 3 -30.14 -20.58 -22.68
N ILE A 4 -29.28 -21.53 -23.07
CA ILE A 4 -28.28 -22.13 -22.18
C ILE A 4 -27.16 -21.12 -21.93
N LEU A 5 -26.70 -20.45 -23.00
CA LEU A 5 -25.70 -19.39 -22.90
C LEU A 5 -26.19 -18.26 -21.97
N ARG A 6 -27.44 -17.79 -22.15
CA ARG A 6 -28.04 -16.76 -21.29
C ARG A 6 -28.11 -17.18 -19.81
N ARG A 7 -28.48 -18.43 -19.51
CA ARG A 7 -28.53 -18.95 -18.13
C ARG A 7 -27.13 -19.03 -17.53
N PHE A 8 -26.15 -19.46 -18.32
CA PHE A 8 -24.75 -19.51 -17.89
C PHE A 8 -24.21 -18.11 -17.58
N THR A 9 -24.45 -17.14 -18.46
CA THR A 9 -24.06 -15.74 -18.21
C THR A 9 -24.71 -15.18 -16.95
N LEU A 10 -26.00 -15.45 -16.73
CA LEU A 10 -26.70 -15.00 -15.52
C LEU A 10 -26.11 -15.62 -14.24
N LEU A 11 -25.76 -16.91 -14.27
CA LEU A 11 -25.11 -17.58 -13.14
C LEU A 11 -23.72 -17.00 -12.85
N VAL A 12 -22.93 -16.75 -13.90
CA VAL A 12 -21.61 -16.11 -13.76
C VAL A 12 -21.75 -14.71 -13.16
N VAL A 13 -22.67 -13.89 -13.67
CA VAL A 13 -22.92 -12.55 -13.13
C VAL A 13 -23.42 -12.60 -11.68
N ALA A 14 -24.33 -13.52 -11.37
CA ALA A 14 -24.86 -13.71 -10.02
C ALA A 14 -23.78 -14.16 -9.02
N LEU A 15 -22.73 -14.85 -9.48
CA LEU A 15 -21.57 -15.22 -8.67
C LEU A 15 -20.57 -14.06 -8.52
N LEU A 16 -20.31 -13.32 -9.60
CA LEU A 16 -19.29 -12.26 -9.62
C LEU A 16 -19.71 -10.98 -8.89
N ILE A 17 -20.99 -10.59 -8.96
CA ILE A 17 -21.49 -9.39 -8.28
C ILE A 17 -21.26 -9.41 -6.77
N PRO A 18 -21.64 -10.46 -6.02
CA PRO A 18 -21.43 -10.47 -4.56
C PRO A 18 -19.94 -10.53 -4.20
N LEU A 19 -19.11 -11.24 -4.98
CA LEU A 19 -17.65 -11.22 -4.78
C LEU A 19 -17.07 -9.82 -4.95
N TYR A 20 -17.52 -9.09 -5.98
CA TYR A 20 -17.08 -7.72 -6.21
C TYR A 20 -17.59 -6.76 -5.12
N ALA A 21 -18.83 -6.94 -4.66
CA ALA A 21 -19.41 -6.13 -3.59
C ALA A 21 -18.67 -6.31 -2.26
N VAL A 22 -18.35 -7.55 -1.86
CA VAL A 22 -17.54 -7.82 -0.65
C VAL A 22 -16.14 -7.22 -0.79
N SER A 23 -15.53 -7.34 -1.97
CA SER A 23 -14.22 -6.76 -2.26
C SER A 23 -14.20 -5.23 -2.17
N LEU A 24 -15.29 -4.56 -2.54
CA LEU A 24 -15.47 -3.10 -2.39
C LEU A 24 -15.74 -2.67 -0.94
N THR A 25 -16.30 -3.55 -0.11
CA THR A 25 -16.53 -3.24 1.32
C THR A 25 -15.28 -3.43 2.18
N GLU A 26 -14.28 -4.15 1.68
CA GLU A 26 -13.02 -4.29 2.40
C GLU A 26 -12.28 -2.95 2.40
N THR A 27 -12.01 -2.41 3.57
CA THR A 27 -11.22 -1.19 3.72
C THR A 27 -9.86 -1.54 4.30
N LEU A 28 -8.78 -1.24 3.57
CA LEU A 28 -7.45 -1.28 4.16
C LEU A 28 -7.26 -0.02 5.00
N GLU A 29 -7.22 -0.15 6.32
CA GLU A 29 -6.93 0.99 7.18
C GLU A 29 -5.43 1.32 7.16
N VAL A 30 -5.10 2.61 7.03
CA VAL A 30 -3.72 3.06 7.20
C VAL A 30 -3.31 2.87 8.67
N PRO A 31 -2.24 2.11 8.95
CA PRO A 31 -1.82 1.84 10.32
C PRO A 31 -1.55 3.14 11.10
N PRO A 32 -1.99 3.26 12.36
CA PRO A 32 -1.76 4.46 13.17
C PRO A 32 -0.27 4.75 13.37
N ALA A 33 0.57 3.71 13.40
CA ALA A 33 2.02 3.83 13.49
C ALA A 33 2.63 4.67 12.34
N TRP A 34 2.02 4.68 11.15
CA TRP A 34 2.47 5.53 10.04
C TRP A 34 2.23 7.00 10.31
N ARG A 35 1.06 7.34 10.85
CA ARG A 35 0.71 8.73 11.23
C ARG A 35 1.56 9.23 12.39
N ALA A 36 2.12 8.32 13.16
CA ALA A 36 2.96 8.65 14.29
C ALA A 36 4.41 8.98 13.88
N ILE A 37 4.85 8.61 12.67
CA ILE A 37 6.16 9.02 12.13
C ILE A 37 6.17 10.54 11.95
N ALA A 38 7.08 11.22 12.65
CA ALA A 38 7.15 12.67 12.66
C ALA A 38 8.45 13.19 12.03
N VAL A 39 8.42 14.46 11.61
CA VAL A 39 9.64 15.20 11.25
C VAL A 39 10.56 15.23 12.48
N GLY A 40 11.84 14.94 12.27
CA GLY A 40 12.84 14.81 13.35
C GLY A 40 13.02 13.37 13.86
N ASP A 41 12.21 12.39 13.45
CA ASP A 41 12.43 11.00 13.82
C ASP A 41 13.74 10.46 13.21
N SER A 42 14.43 9.57 13.92
CA SER A 42 15.60 8.85 13.41
C SER A 42 15.19 7.69 12.50
N HIS A 43 16.15 7.17 11.73
CA HIS A 43 15.98 5.94 10.96
C HIS A 43 15.47 4.75 11.80
N ASP A 44 15.98 4.59 13.03
CA ASP A 44 15.58 3.48 13.90
C ASP A 44 14.15 3.63 14.41
N GLN A 45 13.74 4.86 14.75
CA GLN A 45 12.35 5.15 15.12
C GLN A 45 11.40 4.89 13.96
N VAL A 46 11.78 5.32 12.75
CA VAL A 46 11.00 5.03 11.53
C VAL A 46 10.87 3.52 11.32
N ARG A 47 11.96 2.76 11.36
CA ARG A 47 11.94 1.30 11.20
C ARG A 47 11.09 0.61 12.25
N ALA A 48 11.17 1.05 13.50
CA ALA A 48 10.36 0.49 14.58
C ALA A 48 8.86 0.69 14.30
N ARG A 49 8.44 1.90 13.93
CA ARG A 49 7.03 2.21 13.60
C ARG A 49 6.55 1.48 12.34
N LEU A 50 7.41 1.33 11.33
CA LEU A 50 7.08 0.55 10.14
C LEU A 50 6.89 -0.94 10.50
N ARG A 51 7.74 -1.51 11.36
CA ARG A 51 7.57 -2.89 11.83
C ARG A 51 6.30 -3.07 12.68
N GLU A 52 5.99 -2.11 13.55
CA GLU A 52 4.74 -2.09 14.32
C GLU A 52 3.50 -2.09 13.39
N SER A 53 3.61 -1.45 12.23
CA SER A 53 2.56 -1.46 11.20
C SER A 53 2.41 -2.79 10.44
N GLY A 54 3.25 -3.79 10.77
CA GLY A 54 3.28 -5.10 10.09
C GLY A 54 4.09 -5.11 8.79
N LEU A 55 4.76 -4.00 8.44
CA LEU A 55 5.67 -3.98 7.28
C LEU A 55 7.00 -4.64 7.61
N GLN A 56 7.47 -5.46 6.66
CA GLN A 56 8.84 -5.95 6.67
C GLN A 56 9.76 -5.00 5.88
N ASP A 57 11.05 -4.96 6.25
CA ASP A 57 12.03 -4.10 5.56
C ASP A 57 12.12 -4.40 4.05
N SER A 58 11.83 -5.63 3.62
CA SER A 58 11.78 -6.04 2.20
C SER A 58 10.64 -5.39 1.40
N GLN A 59 9.60 -4.90 2.08
CA GLN A 59 8.47 -4.16 1.50
C GLN A 59 8.75 -2.66 1.44
N CYS A 60 9.93 -2.23 1.90
CA CYS A 60 10.41 -0.87 1.88
C CYS A 60 11.61 -0.73 0.93
N GLU A 61 11.52 0.18 -0.02
CA GLU A 61 12.61 0.59 -0.87
C GLU A 61 13.33 1.78 -0.24
N TRP A 62 14.58 1.57 0.18
CA TRP A 62 15.44 2.59 0.77
C TRP A 62 16.35 3.21 -0.30
N LEU A 63 15.94 4.36 -0.83
CA LEU A 63 16.59 5.08 -1.92
C LEU A 63 17.63 6.07 -1.36
N GLY A 64 18.83 5.57 -1.04
CA GLY A 64 19.91 6.39 -0.45
C GLY A 64 20.31 7.61 -1.30
N THR A 65 20.25 7.51 -2.64
CA THR A 65 20.55 8.63 -3.56
C THR A 65 19.53 9.77 -3.51
N ARG A 66 18.30 9.46 -3.12
CA ARG A 66 17.21 10.44 -2.97
C ARG A 66 16.90 10.76 -1.51
N GLN A 67 17.66 10.17 -0.58
CA GLN A 67 17.44 10.27 0.86
C GLN A 67 15.96 9.98 1.21
N ARG A 68 15.41 8.90 0.63
CA ARG A 68 13.98 8.56 0.78
C ARG A 68 13.78 7.09 1.08
N ALA A 69 12.75 6.80 1.88
CA ALA A 69 12.19 5.46 2.02
C ALA A 69 10.78 5.44 1.42
N ARG A 70 10.46 4.38 0.67
CA ARG A 70 9.12 4.14 0.16
C ARG A 70 8.66 2.76 0.58
N CYS A 71 7.58 2.67 1.33
CA CYS A 71 7.01 1.40 1.75
C CYS A 71 5.60 1.25 1.18
N THR A 72 5.23 0.01 0.84
CA THR A 72 3.89 -0.32 0.37
C THR A 72 3.29 -1.40 1.26
N LEU A 73 2.16 -1.10 1.90
CA LEU A 73 1.34 -2.07 2.60
C LEU A 73 0.31 -2.63 1.63
N VAL A 74 0.24 -3.96 1.54
CA VAL A 74 -0.68 -4.67 0.65
C VAL A 74 -1.67 -5.43 1.52
N GLY A 75 -2.94 -5.04 1.45
CA GLY A 75 -4.09 -5.80 1.98
C GLY A 75 -4.60 -6.79 0.93
N HIS A 76 -5.77 -7.39 1.15
CA HIS A 76 -6.29 -8.46 0.27
C HIS A 76 -6.76 -7.94 -1.10
N HIS A 77 -7.26 -6.70 -1.14
CA HIS A 77 -7.73 -6.05 -2.37
C HIS A 77 -7.21 -4.63 -2.54
N HIS A 78 -6.48 -4.12 -1.55
CA HIS A 78 -6.06 -2.73 -1.49
C HIS A 78 -4.57 -2.62 -1.26
N ALA A 79 -3.99 -1.48 -1.66
CA ALA A 79 -2.63 -1.13 -1.30
C ALA A 79 -2.56 0.32 -0.83
N SER A 80 -1.75 0.56 0.20
CA SER A 80 -1.43 1.90 0.69
C SER A 80 0.08 2.09 0.71
N GLY A 81 0.53 3.33 0.61
CA GLY A 81 1.95 3.65 0.54
C GLY A 81 2.34 4.77 1.48
N ILE A 82 3.57 4.72 1.97
CA ILE A 82 4.20 5.81 2.69
C ILE A 82 5.54 6.14 2.05
N GLU A 83 5.80 7.43 1.87
CA GLU A 83 7.08 7.97 1.43
C GLU A 83 7.64 8.86 2.53
N ILE A 84 8.90 8.66 2.89
CA ILE A 84 9.59 9.34 3.98
C ILE A 84 10.86 9.95 3.40
N GLY A 85 11.01 11.27 3.48
CA GLY A 85 12.22 11.98 3.11
C GLY A 85 13.10 12.24 4.32
N PHE A 86 14.40 12.08 4.17
CA PHE A 86 15.42 12.36 5.16
C PHE A 86 16.21 13.62 4.75
N GLU A 87 16.69 14.37 5.73
CA GLU A 87 17.46 15.61 5.52
C GLU A 87 18.87 15.39 4.95
N GLY A 88 19.35 14.13 4.95
CA GLY A 88 20.72 13.80 4.63
C GLY A 88 20.93 12.32 4.36
N ALA A 89 22.15 11.96 3.98
CA ALA A 89 22.59 10.58 3.89
C ALA A 89 23.11 10.07 5.24
N GLY A 90 23.09 8.76 5.44
CA GLY A 90 23.63 8.11 6.64
C GLY A 90 22.60 7.90 7.75
N SER A 91 22.94 7.07 8.73
CA SER A 91 22.02 6.63 9.80
C SER A 91 21.59 7.75 10.75
N SER A 92 22.39 8.83 10.85
CA SER A 92 22.10 9.98 11.71
C SER A 92 21.09 10.96 11.12
N ALA A 93 20.78 10.87 9.82
CA ALA A 93 19.83 11.77 9.18
C ALA A 93 18.43 11.59 9.76
N ARG A 94 17.74 12.73 9.91
CA ARG A 94 16.39 12.81 10.47
C ARG A 94 15.34 12.91 9.37
N VAL A 95 14.13 12.50 9.69
CA VAL A 95 12.97 12.69 8.82
C VAL A 95 12.72 14.18 8.59
N ALA A 96 12.63 14.58 7.33
CA ALA A 96 12.32 15.94 6.89
C ALA A 96 10.90 16.04 6.29
N GLU A 97 10.40 14.96 5.70
CA GLU A 97 9.07 14.91 5.07
C GLU A 97 8.45 13.53 5.27
N VAL A 98 7.14 13.49 5.50
CA VAL A 98 6.34 12.25 5.51
C VAL A 98 5.13 12.44 4.62
N ARG A 99 4.91 11.50 3.71
CA ARG A 99 3.75 11.50 2.81
C ARG A 99 3.09 10.13 2.81
N ILE A 100 1.88 10.09 3.35
CA ILE A 100 1.03 8.90 3.34
C ILE A 100 0.10 9.00 2.12
N ARG A 101 -0.05 7.90 1.40
CA ARG A 101 -1.00 7.74 0.30
C ARG A 101 -2.19 6.93 0.81
N GLU A 102 -3.39 7.44 0.53
CA GLU A 102 -4.60 6.72 0.87
C GLU A 102 -4.64 5.35 0.18
N PRO A 103 -5.26 4.36 0.84
CA PRO A 103 -5.46 3.03 0.26
C PRO A 103 -6.22 3.13 -1.07
N ILE A 104 -5.72 2.43 -2.08
CA ILE A 104 -6.38 2.31 -3.38
C ILE A 104 -6.80 0.87 -3.61
N TYR A 105 -7.94 0.67 -4.28
CA TYR A 105 -8.37 -0.65 -4.73
C TYR A 105 -7.46 -1.14 -5.86
N THR A 106 -6.89 -2.32 -5.68
CA THR A 106 -5.95 -2.96 -6.62
C THR A 106 -6.52 -4.21 -7.27
N GLY A 107 -7.75 -4.60 -6.91
CA GLY A 107 -8.44 -5.76 -7.45
C GLY A 107 -8.21 -7.06 -6.68
N PRO A 108 -8.94 -8.13 -7.04
CA PRO A 108 -8.89 -9.44 -6.38
C PRO A 108 -7.66 -10.28 -6.74
N PHE A 109 -6.90 -9.86 -7.74
CA PHE A 109 -5.67 -10.53 -8.18
C PHE A 109 -4.56 -9.49 -8.17
N HIS A 110 -3.69 -9.52 -7.17
CA HIS A 110 -2.57 -8.58 -7.04
C HIS A 110 -1.52 -8.78 -8.13
N LEU A 111 -1.84 -8.42 -9.38
CA LEU A 111 -0.84 -8.21 -10.42
C LEU A 111 -0.19 -6.84 -10.17
N HIS A 112 0.85 -6.84 -9.32
CA HIS A 112 1.85 -5.78 -9.24
C HIS A 112 1.42 -4.45 -8.63
N ALA A 113 0.84 -4.45 -7.43
CA ALA A 113 0.79 -3.25 -6.59
C ALA A 113 2.17 -2.91 -5.99
N ARG A 114 3.22 -2.81 -6.82
CA ARG A 114 4.35 -1.94 -6.48
C ARG A 114 3.91 -0.56 -6.90
N LEU A 115 3.86 0.39 -5.97
CA LEU A 115 3.67 1.82 -6.26
C LEU A 115 4.85 2.30 -7.11
N ARG A 116 4.74 2.04 -8.42
CA ARG A 116 5.71 2.41 -9.45
C ARG A 116 5.69 3.94 -9.53
N SER A 117 6.88 4.51 -9.59
CA SER A 117 7.15 5.94 -9.75
C SER A 117 6.25 6.59 -10.80
N GLY A 118 5.87 7.84 -10.53
CA GLY A 118 4.92 8.65 -11.28
C GLY A 118 4.98 8.53 -12.80
N MET A 119 3.80 8.36 -13.39
CA MET A 119 3.50 8.83 -14.74
C MET A 119 3.56 10.36 -14.73
N ARG A 120 4.69 10.90 -15.17
CA ARG A 120 4.78 12.15 -15.92
C ARG A 120 5.53 11.82 -17.19
#